data_AF-A0A845Y8G5-F1
#
_entry.id   AF-A0A845Y8G5-F1
#
_cell.length_a   1.000
_cell.length_b   1.000
_cell.length_c   1.000
_cell.angle_alpha   90.00
_cell.angle_beta   90.00
_cell.angle_gamma   90.00
#
_symmetry.space_group_name_H-M   'P 1'
#
loop_
_entity.id
_entity.type
_entity.pdbx_description
1 polymer ?
#
loop_
_entity_poly.entity_id
_entity_poly.type
_entity_poly.pdbx_seq_one_letter_code
_entity_poly.pdbx_strand_id
1 'polypeptide(L)'
;EAQAPNVIIELLSESTATNDKTEKKQVYQNKVRVPEYFWYDPFNPEDLAGFNLQNGVYQPISEDQQKRLMSQQLGLLLVRWQGCYKDVEATWLRWATLEGDLIPTPQEEAQQAKQQAAQAQQEAAQVQQEAEQVQQEAAQAQQEAEQAQQEAAQAQQEAEQVQQEAAQAQQEAAQAQQRAEQLAARLRAMGVNPDDI
;
A
#
# COMPACT_ATOMS: atom_id res chain seq x y z
N GLU A 1 19.68 41.77 2.72
CA GLU A 1 20.92 41.52 3.49
C GLU A 1 21.03 40.02 3.76
N ALA A 2 22.22 39.44 3.67
CA ALA A 2 22.43 38.03 4.01
C ALA A 2 22.53 37.92 5.54
N GLN A 3 21.59 37.20 6.16
CA GLN A 3 21.64 36.91 7.59
C GLN A 3 22.78 35.91 7.87
N ALA A 4 23.59 36.19 8.88
CA ALA A 4 24.64 35.27 9.31
C ALA A 4 24.02 33.95 9.81
N PRO A 5 24.67 32.80 9.59
CA PRO A 5 24.15 31.51 10.05
C PRO A 5 24.12 31.43 11.58
N ASN A 6 23.16 30.69 12.12
CA ASN A 6 23.05 30.44 13.56
C ASN A 6 24.07 29.41 14.08
N VAL A 7 24.48 28.48 13.21
CA VAL A 7 25.38 27.37 13.53
C VAL A 7 26.40 27.22 12.40
N ILE A 8 27.66 27.02 12.77
CA ILE A 8 28.74 26.62 11.85
C ILE A 8 29.35 25.31 12.36
N ILE A 9 29.60 24.37 11.45
CA ILE A 9 30.37 23.15 11.71
C ILE A 9 31.52 23.09 10.70
N GLU A 10 32.75 23.05 11.19
CA GLU A 10 33.94 22.85 10.36
C GLU A 10 34.39 21.38 10.45
N LEU A 11 34.52 20.72 9.29
CA LEU A 11 35.10 19.38 9.21
C LEU A 11 36.61 19.50 9.04
N LEU A 12 37.36 18.95 9.99
CA LEU A 12 38.79 19.10 10.06
C LEU A 12 39.50 18.17 9.08
N SER A 13 40.66 18.65 8.63
CA SER A 13 41.66 17.87 7.93
C SER A 13 43.04 18.28 8.45
N GLU A 14 44.08 17.52 8.15
CA GLU A 14 45.47 17.86 8.56
C GLU A 14 45.86 19.30 8.18
N SER A 15 45.39 19.81 7.03
CA SER A 15 45.74 21.14 6.53
C SER A 15 44.88 22.28 7.10
N THR A 16 43.68 21.99 7.64
CA THR A 16 42.75 23.03 8.10
C THR A 16 42.61 23.11 9.61
N ALA A 17 42.95 22.04 10.34
CA ALA A 17 42.73 21.90 11.78
C ALA A 17 43.22 23.10 12.61
N THR A 18 44.43 23.59 12.37
CA THR A 18 44.97 24.73 13.12
C THR A 18 44.13 25.99 12.89
N ASN A 19 43.81 26.30 11.64
CA ASN A 19 43.07 27.50 11.26
C ASN A 19 41.62 27.47 11.80
N ASP A 20 40.94 26.32 11.66
CA ASP A 20 39.56 26.11 12.12
C ASP A 20 39.47 26.23 13.65
N LYS A 21 40.45 25.71 14.40
CA LYS A 21 40.45 25.79 15.88
C LYS A 21 40.88 27.15 16.43
N THR A 22 41.50 28.01 15.61
CA THR A 22 42.09 29.29 16.05
C THR A 22 41.47 30.50 15.34
N GLU A 23 42.02 30.91 14.20
CA GLU A 23 41.67 32.15 13.51
C GLU A 23 40.20 32.21 13.10
N LYS A 24 39.67 31.16 12.47
CA LYS A 24 38.25 31.10 12.07
C LYS A 24 37.33 31.20 13.27
N LYS A 25 37.61 30.44 14.34
CA LYS A 25 36.86 30.54 15.60
C LYS A 25 36.83 31.97 16.14
N GLN A 26 37.97 32.69 16.11
CA GLN A 26 38.01 34.10 16.53
C GLN A 26 37.21 35.02 15.61
N VAL A 27 37.23 34.79 14.30
CA VAL A 27 36.44 35.57 13.32
C VAL A 27 34.94 35.37 13.57
N TYR A 28 34.50 34.12 13.72
CA TYR A 28 33.10 33.81 14.00
C TYR A 28 32.65 34.36 15.36
N GLN A 29 33.53 34.36 16.37
CA GLN A 29 33.24 34.92 17.70
C GLN A 29 33.15 36.45 17.70
N ASN A 30 34.15 37.12 17.12
CA ASN A 30 34.39 38.55 17.36
C ASN A 30 33.78 39.44 16.29
N LYS A 31 33.71 38.95 15.05
CA LYS A 31 33.23 39.71 13.88
C LYS A 31 31.84 39.28 13.47
N VAL A 32 31.65 37.99 13.20
CA VAL A 32 30.38 37.48 12.63
C VAL A 32 29.33 37.25 13.71
N ARG A 33 29.74 36.99 14.95
CA ARG A 33 28.86 36.71 16.11
C ARG A 33 27.96 35.50 15.87
N VAL A 34 28.50 34.42 15.28
CA VAL A 34 27.76 33.17 15.09
C VAL A 34 27.43 32.58 16.46
N PRO A 35 26.14 32.32 16.79
CA PRO A 35 25.74 31.82 18.10
C PRO A 35 26.41 30.50 18.49
N GLU A 36 26.58 29.55 17.58
CA GLU A 36 27.24 28.28 17.86
C GLU A 36 28.28 27.90 16.80
N TYR A 37 29.41 27.38 17.27
CA TYR A 37 30.52 26.94 16.44
C TYR A 37 30.97 25.55 16.87
N PHE A 38 31.11 24.64 15.92
CA PHE A 38 31.57 23.28 16.15
C PHE A 38 32.73 22.96 15.21
N TRP A 39 33.61 22.06 15.64
CA TRP A 39 34.55 21.38 14.75
C TRP A 39 34.54 19.88 14.98
N TYR A 40 34.92 19.12 13.95
CA TYR A 40 35.01 17.67 14.04
C TYR A 40 36.03 17.09 13.07
N ASP A 41 36.87 16.17 13.54
CA ASP A 41 37.73 15.36 12.69
C ASP A 41 37.09 13.98 12.42
N PRO A 42 36.67 13.67 11.18
CA PRO A 42 36.09 12.37 10.85
C PRO A 42 37.11 11.20 10.89
N PHE A 43 38.42 11.49 10.89
CA PHE A 43 39.49 10.49 10.99
C PHE A 43 40.07 10.38 12.40
N ASN A 44 39.73 11.31 13.30
CA ASN A 44 39.93 11.20 14.73
C ASN A 44 38.61 11.51 15.47
N PRO A 45 37.68 10.55 15.58
CA PRO A 45 36.32 10.80 16.04
C PRO A 45 36.20 11.38 17.46
N GLU A 46 37.26 11.30 18.28
CA GLU A 46 37.28 11.91 19.61
C GLU A 46 37.53 13.43 19.56
N ASP A 47 38.02 13.97 18.44
CA ASP A 47 38.26 15.41 18.23
C ASP A 47 37.00 16.11 17.73
N LEU A 48 36.01 16.17 18.61
CA LEU A 48 34.77 16.93 18.48
C LEU A 48 34.74 18.00 19.56
N ALA A 49 34.40 19.23 19.20
CA ALA A 49 34.04 20.24 20.19
C ALA A 49 32.96 21.17 19.66
N GLY A 50 32.12 21.63 20.58
CA GLY A 50 31.10 22.64 20.33
C GLY A 50 31.28 23.83 21.27
N PHE A 51 30.85 25.00 20.81
CA PHE A 51 30.91 26.23 21.57
C PHE A 51 29.64 27.04 21.35
N ASN A 52 29.11 27.65 22.42
CA ASN A 52 28.05 28.64 22.32
C ASN A 52 28.58 30.04 22.69
N LEU A 53 28.08 31.06 22.00
CA LEU A 53 28.49 32.44 22.20
C LEU A 53 27.74 33.02 23.41
N GLN A 54 28.44 33.27 24.50
CA GLN A 54 27.87 33.88 25.71
C GLN A 54 28.65 35.14 26.07
N ASN A 55 27.94 36.26 26.25
CA ASN A 55 28.54 37.57 26.54
C ASN A 55 29.67 37.93 25.55
N GLY A 56 29.51 37.55 24.28
CA GLY A 56 30.46 37.83 23.21
C GLY A 56 31.70 36.94 23.17
N VAL A 57 31.75 35.87 23.98
CA VAL A 57 32.86 34.90 24.05
C VAL A 57 32.33 33.48 23.93
N TYR A 58 33.01 32.62 23.17
CA TYR A 58 32.65 31.22 23.06
C TYR A 58 32.95 30.44 24.34
N GLN A 59 31.91 29.81 24.89
CA GLN A 59 31.99 28.86 25.99
C GLN A 59 31.82 27.44 25.45
N PRO A 60 32.58 26.45 25.95
CA PRO A 60 32.47 25.06 25.48
C PRO A 60 31.11 24.46 25.84
N ILE A 61 30.56 23.66 24.93
CA ILE A 61 29.39 22.82 25.15
C ILE A 61 29.89 21.46 25.63
N SER A 62 29.40 21.00 26.77
CA SER A 62 29.74 19.68 27.30
C SER A 62 29.01 18.58 26.56
N GLU A 63 29.72 17.49 26.28
CA GLU A 63 29.12 16.25 25.82
C GLU A 63 28.24 15.63 26.93
N ASP A 64 27.16 14.97 26.52
CA ASP A 64 26.37 14.15 27.42
C ASP A 64 26.98 12.76 27.65
N GLN A 65 26.30 11.90 28.41
CA GLN A 65 26.76 10.54 28.72
C GLN A 65 26.95 9.65 27.48
N GLN A 66 26.35 10.02 26.35
CA GLN A 66 26.41 9.29 25.08
C GLN A 66 27.36 9.98 24.09
N LYS A 67 28.21 10.90 24.57
CA LYS A 67 29.12 11.71 23.77
C LYS A 67 28.40 12.53 22.69
N ARG A 68 27.22 13.09 22.99
CA ARG A 68 26.46 13.94 22.05
C ARG A 68 26.56 15.39 22.46
N LEU A 69 26.54 16.30 21.48
CA LEU A 69 26.50 17.74 21.72
C LEU A 69 25.12 18.30 21.39
N MET A 70 24.50 19.02 22.32
CA MET A 70 23.20 19.65 22.07
C MET A 70 23.38 21.05 21.49
N SER A 71 22.81 21.30 20.32
CA SER A 71 22.63 22.65 19.77
C SER A 71 21.41 23.30 20.40
N GLN A 72 21.61 24.40 21.13
CA GLN A 72 20.52 25.19 21.70
C GLN A 72 19.81 26.02 20.62
N GLN A 73 20.53 26.39 19.56
CA GLN A 73 19.96 27.14 18.43
C GLN A 73 18.98 26.31 17.60
N LEU A 74 19.31 25.03 17.38
CA LEU A 74 18.51 24.14 16.53
C LEU A 74 17.54 23.28 17.34
N GLY A 75 17.79 23.09 18.65
CA GLY A 75 17.05 22.12 19.45
C GLY A 75 17.31 20.67 19.03
N LEU A 76 18.53 20.40 18.55
CA LEU A 76 18.93 19.10 17.98
C LEU A 76 20.21 18.59 18.65
N LEU A 77 20.39 17.28 18.59
CA LEU A 77 21.60 16.60 19.04
C LEU A 77 22.54 16.38 17.85
N LEU A 78 23.79 16.78 17.99
CA LEU A 78 24.86 16.43 17.08
C LEU A 78 25.46 15.11 17.57
N VAL A 79 25.33 14.07 16.75
CA VAL A 79 25.71 12.70 17.09
C VAL A 79 26.76 12.16 16.13
N ARG A 80 27.61 11.27 16.64
CA ARG A 80 28.53 10.49 15.82
C ARG A 80 27.80 9.28 15.25
N TRP A 81 27.89 9.09 13.94
CA TRP A 81 27.24 8.03 13.21
C TRP A 81 28.26 7.33 12.31
N GLN A 82 28.39 6.01 12.47
CA GLN A 82 29.26 5.21 11.61
C GLN A 82 28.55 4.88 10.31
N GLY A 83 29.17 5.23 9.18
CA GLY A 83 28.67 4.82 7.88
C GLY A 83 29.40 5.46 6.72
N CYS A 84 28.79 5.38 5.55
CA CYS A 84 29.36 5.89 4.31
C CYS A 84 28.70 7.21 3.90
N TYR A 85 29.51 8.24 3.67
CA TYR A 85 29.06 9.50 3.10
C TYR A 85 29.98 9.90 1.96
N LYS A 86 29.40 10.16 0.77
CA LYS A 86 30.15 10.44 -0.48
C LYS A 86 31.29 9.44 -0.73
N ASP A 87 30.96 8.15 -0.65
CA ASP A 87 31.89 7.03 -0.88
C ASP A 87 33.05 6.91 0.13
N VAL A 88 32.98 7.60 1.26
CA VAL A 88 33.95 7.51 2.35
C VAL A 88 33.30 6.93 3.59
N GLU A 89 33.80 5.76 3.99
CA GLU A 89 33.41 5.10 5.23
C GLU A 89 34.21 5.66 6.41
N ALA A 90 33.49 6.28 7.35
CA ALA A 90 34.08 6.90 8.54
C ALA A 90 33.02 7.06 9.63
N THR A 91 33.43 7.60 10.77
CA THR A 91 32.48 8.16 11.73
C THR A 91 32.16 9.58 11.27
N TRP A 92 30.91 9.82 10.88
CA TRP A 92 30.41 11.12 10.46
C TRP A 92 29.56 11.76 11.54
N LEU A 93 29.29 13.06 11.41
CA LEU A 93 28.29 13.73 12.23
C LEU A 93 26.93 13.69 11.54
N ARG A 94 25.88 13.50 12.34
CA ARG A 94 24.50 13.68 11.94
C ARG A 94 23.72 14.47 12.99
N TRP A 95 22.69 15.15 12.52
CA TRP A 95 21.68 15.69 13.41
C TRP A 95 20.69 14.60 13.81
N ALA A 96 20.33 14.61 15.09
CA ALA A 96 19.28 13.78 15.66
C ALA A 96 18.30 14.66 16.43
N THR A 97 17.06 14.18 16.57
CA THR A 97 16.06 14.75 17.48
C THR A 97 16.53 14.64 18.94
N LEU A 98 15.82 15.27 19.87
CA LEU A 98 16.15 15.18 21.30
C LEU A 98 15.92 13.76 21.85
N GLU A 99 15.06 12.99 21.20
CA GLU A 99 14.80 11.57 21.47
C GLU A 99 15.94 10.67 20.97
N GLY A 100 16.81 11.19 20.08
CA GLY A 100 17.95 10.49 19.52
C GLY A 100 17.72 9.91 18.11
N ASP A 101 16.58 10.21 17.48
CA ASP A 101 16.28 9.76 16.13
C ASP A 101 17.06 10.59 15.10
N LEU A 102 17.79 9.93 14.19
CA LEU A 102 18.55 10.61 13.14
C LEU A 102 17.60 11.34 12.19
N ILE A 103 17.90 12.60 11.89
CA ILE A 103 17.19 13.35 10.85
C ILE A 103 17.62 12.80 9.50
N PRO A 104 16.70 12.24 8.68
CA PRO A 104 17.02 11.71 7.37
C PRO A 104 17.70 12.74 6.46
N THR A 105 18.62 12.27 5.63
CA THR A 105 19.12 13.06 4.49
C THR A 105 18.07 13.08 3.38
N PRO A 106 18.07 14.09 2.49
CA PRO A 106 17.16 14.10 1.35
C PRO A 106 17.26 12.85 0.47
N GLN A 107 18.44 12.23 0.41
CA GLN A 107 18.68 10.98 -0.30
C GLN A 107 17.98 9.79 0.38
N GLU A 108 18.06 9.70 1.72
CA GLU A 108 17.36 8.66 2.49
C GLU A 108 15.84 8.84 2.41
N GLU A 109 15.33 10.06 2.52
CA GLU A 109 13.90 10.35 2.35
C GLU A 109 13.41 9.97 0.95
N ALA A 110 14.16 10.34 -0.08
CA ALA A 110 13.82 9.97 -1.46
C ALA A 110 13.85 8.46 -1.67
N GLN A 111 14.78 7.75 -1.03
CA GLN A 111 14.85 6.29 -1.11
C GLN A 111 13.67 5.63 -0.39
N GLN A 112 13.32 6.12 0.80
CA GLN A 112 12.17 5.65 1.56
C GLN A 112 10.87 5.91 0.79
N ALA A 113 10.69 7.10 0.23
CA ALA A 113 9.53 7.45 -0.58
C ALA A 113 9.42 6.56 -1.84
N LYS A 114 10.54 6.27 -2.51
CA LYS A 114 10.56 5.32 -3.63
C LYS A 114 10.15 3.91 -3.20
N GLN A 115 10.66 3.44 -2.06
CA GLN A 115 10.31 2.12 -1.54
C GLN A 115 8.83 2.04 -1.18
N GLN A 116 8.29 3.05 -0.50
CA GLN A 116 6.86 3.14 -0.18
C GLN A 116 6.00 3.20 -1.43
N ALA A 117 6.39 3.98 -2.44
CA ALA A 117 5.67 4.06 -3.71
C ALA A 117 5.68 2.71 -4.44
N ALA A 118 6.81 2.01 -4.48
CA ALA A 118 6.92 0.68 -5.08
C ALA A 118 6.04 -0.35 -4.35
N GLN A 119 6.02 -0.32 -3.02
CA GLN A 119 5.16 -1.18 -2.22
C GLN A 119 3.68 -0.89 -2.47
N ALA A 120 3.27 0.38 -2.45
CA ALA A 120 1.89 0.77 -2.72
C ALA A 120 1.45 0.38 -4.14
N GLN A 121 2.33 0.48 -5.13
CA GLN A 121 2.07 0.01 -6.50
C GLN A 121 1.89 -1.50 -6.56
N GLN A 122 2.71 -2.26 -5.83
CA GLN A 122 2.59 -3.72 -5.76
C GLN A 122 1.27 -4.15 -5.11
N GLU A 123 0.89 -3.52 -4.00
CA GLU A 123 -0.38 -3.78 -3.31
C GLU A 123 -1.58 -3.42 -4.22
N ALA A 124 -1.53 -2.28 -4.90
CA ALA A 124 -2.58 -1.89 -5.85
C ALA A 124 -2.70 -2.87 -7.02
N ALA A 125 -1.58 -3.38 -7.55
CA ALA A 125 -1.58 -4.37 -8.62
C ALA A 125 -2.18 -5.71 -8.16
N GLN A 126 -1.91 -6.14 -6.92
CA GLN A 126 -2.52 -7.36 -6.36
C GLN A 126 -4.03 -7.21 -6.21
N VAL A 127 -4.50 -6.09 -5.64
CA VAL A 127 -5.93 -5.82 -5.51
C VAL A 127 -6.62 -5.78 -6.88
N GLN A 128 -5.97 -5.21 -7.90
CA GLN A 128 -6.50 -5.20 -9.25
C GLN A 128 -6.62 -6.62 -9.83
N GLN A 129 -5.60 -7.46 -9.65
CA GLN A 129 -5.63 -8.85 -10.11
C GLN A 129 -6.74 -9.66 -9.42
N GLU A 130 -6.90 -9.50 -8.10
CA GLU A 130 -7.98 -10.15 -7.35
C GLU A 130 -9.35 -9.66 -7.83
N ALA A 131 -9.52 -8.36 -8.07
CA ALA A 131 -10.76 -7.81 -8.59
C ALA A 131 -11.08 -8.33 -10.01
N GLU A 132 -10.08 -8.45 -10.88
CA GLU A 132 -10.23 -9.03 -12.22
C GLU A 132 -10.63 -10.50 -12.14
N GLN A 133 -10.04 -11.28 -11.22
CA GLN A 133 -10.41 -12.68 -11.01
C GLN A 133 -11.86 -12.82 -10.52
N VAL A 134 -12.26 -12.03 -9.53
CA VAL A 134 -13.64 -12.03 -9.01
C VAL A 134 -14.64 -11.65 -10.11
N GLN A 135 -14.29 -10.70 -10.99
CA GLN A 135 -15.13 -10.34 -12.13
C GLN A 135 -15.26 -11.47 -13.14
N GLN A 136 -14.18 -12.19 -13.42
CA GLN A 136 -14.20 -13.36 -14.31
C GLN A 136 -15.06 -14.49 -13.74
N GLU A 137 -14.90 -14.80 -12.46
CA GLU A 137 -15.70 -15.82 -11.76
C GLU A 137 -17.19 -15.42 -11.75
N ALA A 138 -17.51 -14.16 -11.49
CA ALA A 138 -18.88 -13.66 -11.53
C ALA A 138 -19.48 -13.73 -12.94
N ALA A 139 -18.72 -13.39 -13.98
CA ALA A 139 -19.17 -13.48 -15.37
C ALA A 139 -19.42 -14.93 -15.79
N GLN A 140 -18.56 -15.87 -15.38
CA GLN A 140 -18.75 -17.29 -15.63
C GLN A 140 -20.00 -17.82 -14.91
N ALA A 141 -20.18 -17.48 -13.63
CA ALA A 141 -21.37 -17.88 -12.87
C ALA A 141 -22.67 -17.32 -13.49
N GLN A 142 -22.64 -16.11 -14.06
CA GLN A 142 -23.76 -15.55 -14.80
C GLN A 142 -24.07 -16.35 -16.07
N GLN A 143 -23.05 -16.71 -16.86
CA GLN A 143 -23.25 -17.52 -18.07
C GLN A 143 -23.82 -18.91 -17.75
N GLU A 144 -23.31 -19.56 -16.71
CA GLU A 144 -23.82 -20.86 -16.26
C GLU A 144 -25.28 -20.75 -15.79
N ALA A 145 -25.62 -19.68 -15.06
CA ALA A 145 -26.99 -19.42 -14.62
C ALA A 145 -27.94 -19.16 -15.81
N GLU A 146 -27.50 -18.41 -16.82
CA GLU A 146 -28.28 -18.18 -18.04
C GLU A 146 -28.52 -19.46 -18.83
N GLN A 147 -27.51 -20.32 -18.97
CA GLN A 147 -27.65 -21.63 -19.62
C GLN A 147 -28.64 -22.52 -18.86
N ALA A 148 -28.50 -22.62 -17.54
CA ALA A 148 -29.42 -23.39 -16.71
C ALA A 148 -30.87 -22.89 -16.81
N GLN A 149 -31.08 -21.57 -16.91
CA GLN A 149 -32.40 -21.00 -17.13
C GLN A 149 -32.97 -21.35 -18.51
N GLN A 150 -32.15 -21.34 -19.56
CA GLN A 150 -32.58 -21.74 -20.91
C GLN A 150 -32.97 -23.22 -20.96
N GLU A 151 -32.17 -24.10 -20.37
CA GLU A 151 -32.47 -25.53 -20.27
C GLU A 151 -33.76 -25.79 -19.47
N ALA A 152 -33.93 -25.11 -18.33
CA ALA A 152 -35.15 -25.21 -17.53
C ALA A 152 -36.39 -24.73 -18.30
N ALA A 153 -36.27 -23.65 -19.09
CA ALA A 153 -37.35 -23.14 -19.91
C ALA A 153 -37.72 -24.12 -21.04
N GLN A 154 -36.73 -24.74 -21.69
CA GLN A 154 -36.97 -25.78 -22.71
C GLN A 154 -37.66 -27.01 -22.10
N ALA A 155 -37.17 -27.50 -20.96
CA ALA A 155 -37.78 -28.63 -20.26
C ALA A 155 -39.24 -28.33 -19.83
N GLN A 156 -39.55 -27.10 -19.44
CA GLN A 156 -40.93 -26.67 -19.15
C GLN A 156 -41.81 -26.70 -20.41
N GLN A 157 -41.31 -26.18 -21.55
CA GLN A 157 -42.06 -26.21 -22.80
C GLN A 157 -42.34 -27.65 -23.27
N GLU A 158 -41.35 -28.54 -23.19
CA GLU A 158 -41.53 -29.96 -23.52
C GLU A 158 -42.54 -30.62 -22.58
N ALA A 159 -42.46 -30.36 -21.27
CA ALA A 159 -43.41 -30.90 -20.31
C ALA A 159 -44.84 -30.39 -20.55
N GLU A 160 -45.01 -29.12 -20.91
CA GLU A 160 -46.30 -28.54 -21.29
C GLU A 160 -46.85 -29.20 -22.56
N GLN A 161 -46.02 -29.43 -23.57
CA GLN A 161 -46.43 -30.10 -24.80
C GLN A 161 -46.87 -31.54 -24.53
N VAL A 162 -46.10 -32.30 -23.75
CA VAL A 162 -46.46 -33.67 -23.35
C VAL A 162 -47.77 -33.69 -22.57
N GLN A 163 -48.02 -32.71 -21.69
CA GLN A 163 -49.28 -32.59 -20.97
C GLN A 163 -50.46 -32.30 -21.90
N GLN A 164 -50.28 -31.42 -22.90
CA GLN A 164 -51.31 -31.12 -23.89
C GLN A 164 -51.64 -32.35 -24.75
N GLU A 165 -50.63 -33.07 -25.24
CA GLU A 165 -50.81 -34.30 -26.01
C GLU A 165 -51.52 -35.39 -25.18
N ALA A 166 -51.11 -35.56 -23.92
CA ALA A 166 -51.77 -36.50 -23.00
C ALA A 166 -53.23 -36.12 -22.73
N ALA A 167 -53.53 -34.83 -22.53
CA ALA A 167 -54.89 -34.34 -22.34
C ALA A 167 -55.77 -34.56 -23.59
N GLN A 168 -55.21 -34.30 -24.78
CA GLN A 168 -55.90 -34.54 -26.04
C GLN A 168 -56.17 -36.04 -26.27
N ALA A 169 -55.17 -36.90 -26.04
CA ALA A 169 -55.33 -38.34 -26.14
C ALA A 169 -56.40 -38.88 -25.18
N GLN A 170 -56.46 -38.35 -23.95
CA GLN A 170 -57.52 -38.68 -22.99
C GLN A 170 -58.91 -38.24 -23.48
N GLN A 171 -59.01 -37.05 -24.05
CA GLN A 171 -60.27 -36.53 -24.59
C GLN A 171 -60.75 -37.38 -25.78
N GLU A 172 -59.86 -37.75 -26.69
CA GLU A 172 -60.16 -38.62 -27.83
C GLU A 172 -60.58 -40.02 -27.37
N ALA A 173 -59.86 -40.61 -26.40
CA ALA A 173 -60.22 -41.90 -25.81
C ALA A 173 -61.61 -41.85 -25.14
N ALA A 174 -61.92 -40.78 -24.39
CA ALA A 174 -63.23 -40.59 -23.77
C ALA A 174 -64.35 -40.45 -24.82
N GLN A 175 -64.11 -39.69 -25.90
CA GLN A 175 -65.07 -39.57 -27.01
C GLN A 175 -65.27 -40.90 -27.75
N ALA A 176 -64.20 -41.67 -27.98
CA ALA A 176 -64.27 -42.98 -28.61
C ALA A 176 -65.09 -43.96 -27.76
N GLN A 177 -64.88 -43.96 -26.45
CA GLN A 177 -65.69 -44.75 -25.50
C GLN A 177 -67.17 -44.37 -25.56
N GLN A 178 -67.49 -43.07 -25.48
CA GLN A 178 -68.89 -42.61 -25.58
C GLN A 178 -69.56 -43.02 -26.90
N ARG A 179 -68.85 -42.91 -28.04
CA ARG A 179 -69.38 -43.34 -29.34
C ARG A 179 -69.59 -44.85 -29.38
N ALA A 180 -68.64 -45.64 -28.86
CA ALA A 180 -68.76 -47.08 -28.78
C ALA A 180 -69.97 -47.51 -27.94
N GLU A 181 -70.19 -46.87 -26.78
CA GLU A 181 -71.36 -47.09 -25.94
C GLU A 181 -72.67 -46.74 -26.64
N GLN A 182 -72.75 -45.59 -27.33
CA GLN A 182 -73.92 -45.19 -28.10
C GLN A 182 -74.23 -46.15 -29.25
N LEU A 183 -73.20 -46.60 -29.97
CA LEU A 183 -73.34 -47.55 -31.06
C LEU A 183 -73.85 -48.91 -30.54
N ALA A 184 -73.26 -49.40 -29.45
CA ALA A 184 -73.69 -50.62 -28.77
C ALA A 184 -75.15 -50.52 -28.30
N ALA A 185 -75.56 -49.38 -27.72
CA ALA A 185 -76.95 -49.14 -27.33
C ALA A 185 -77.91 -49.17 -28.54
N ARG A 186 -77.50 -48.62 -29.68
CA ARG A 186 -78.30 -48.61 -30.91
C ARG A 186 -78.41 -49.99 -31.57
N LEU A 187 -77.34 -50.79 -31.52
CA LEU A 187 -77.36 -52.19 -31.97
C LEU A 187 -78.32 -53.03 -31.14
N ARG A 188 -78.28 -52.91 -29.80
CA ARG A 188 -79.23 -53.58 -28.90
C ARG A 188 -80.69 -53.19 -29.21
N ALA A 189 -80.95 -51.92 -29.52
CA ALA A 189 -82.29 -51.45 -29.91
C ALA A 189 -82.79 -52.06 -31.24
N MET A 190 -81.90 -52.51 -32.11
CA MET A 190 -82.22 -53.21 -33.37
C MET A 190 -82.28 -54.74 -33.20
N GLY A 191 -82.14 -55.27 -31.97
CA GLY A 191 -82.23 -56.69 -31.67
C GLY A 191 -80.95 -57.50 -31.94
N VAL A 192 -79.82 -56.84 -32.21
CA VAL A 192 -78.50 -57.47 -32.36
C VAL A 192 -77.73 -57.28 -31.07
N ASN A 193 -77.28 -58.37 -30.45
CA ASN A 193 -76.48 -58.32 -29.24
C ASN A 193 -75.00 -58.07 -29.61
N PRO A 194 -74.40 -56.94 -29.19
CA PRO A 194 -73.03 -56.58 -29.61
C PRO A 194 -71.94 -57.49 -29.04
N ASP A 195 -72.23 -58.31 -28.03
CA ASP A 195 -71.27 -59.26 -27.44
C ASP A 195 -71.23 -60.63 -28.16
N ASP A 196 -72.11 -60.84 -29.15
CA ASP A 196 -72.24 -62.09 -29.92
C ASP A 196 -71.52 -62.04 -31.30
N ILE A 197 -70.76 -60.96 -31.58
CA ILE A 197 -69.99 -60.72 -32.83
C ILE A 197 -68.50 -60.70 -32.50
#